data_AF-A0A7C7KQF8-F1
#
_entry.id   AF-A0A7C7KQF8-F1
#
_cell.length_a   1.000
_cell.length_b   1.000
_cell.length_c   1.000
_cell.angle_alpha   90.00
_cell.angle_beta   90.00
_cell.angle_gamma   90.00
#
_symmetry.space_group_name_H-M   'P 1'
#
loop_
_entity.id
_entity.type
_entity.pdbx_description
1 polymer ?
#
loop_
_entity_poly.entity_id
_entity_poly.type
_entity_poly.pdbx_seq_one_letter_code
_entity_poly.pdbx_strand_id
1 'polypeptide(L)'
;MIPGGLSISYLPPFPIVAGFFITSAFFGLIGAILALYSSVSGGFVLRELVHTYTLGFLGMVMFGALFQMLPVVAGAIIGRPLLKAALLHASLFVGTLTFVFGSIYLGNVLAGGG
;
A
#
# COMPACT_ATOMS: atom_id res chain seq x y z
N MET A 1 23.80 -8.14 -34.15
CA MET A 1 23.56 -7.43 -32.87
C MET A 1 22.26 -7.95 -32.30
N ILE A 2 22.31 -8.77 -31.25
CA ILE A 2 21.08 -9.25 -30.58
C ILE A 2 20.49 -8.04 -29.84
N PRO A 3 19.20 -7.71 -30.00
CA PRO A 3 18.62 -6.59 -29.29
C PRO A 3 18.74 -6.84 -27.78
N GLY A 4 19.46 -5.97 -27.07
CA GLY A 4 19.68 -6.03 -25.61
C GLY A 4 18.42 -5.76 -24.78
N GLY A 5 17.23 -5.90 -25.37
CA GLY A 5 15.93 -5.61 -24.76
C GLY A 5 15.29 -6.77 -23.99
N LEU A 6 15.99 -7.91 -23.83
CA LEU A 6 15.51 -9.09 -23.10
C LEU A 6 16.52 -9.58 -22.04
N SER A 7 17.33 -8.67 -21.49
CA SER A 7 18.21 -9.03 -20.37
C SER A 7 17.38 -9.18 -19.10
N ILE A 8 17.06 -10.44 -18.74
CA ILE A 8 16.46 -10.84 -17.46
C ILE A 8 17.32 -10.39 -16.25
N SER A 9 18.56 -9.97 -16.51
CA SER A 9 19.56 -9.57 -15.53
C SER A 9 19.21 -8.29 -14.74
N TYR A 10 18.23 -7.50 -15.18
CA TYR A 10 17.82 -6.25 -14.51
C TYR A 10 16.48 -6.34 -13.79
N LEU A 11 15.91 -7.55 -13.62
CA LEU A 11 14.65 -7.65 -12.90
C LEU A 11 14.85 -7.32 -11.40
N PRO A 12 14.03 -6.42 -10.85
CA PRO A 12 13.98 -6.20 -9.42
C PRO A 12 13.60 -7.52 -8.73
N PRO A 13 14.17 -7.82 -7.55
CA PRO A 13 13.96 -9.11 -6.91
C PRO A 13 12.48 -9.29 -6.58
N PHE A 14 11.90 -10.36 -7.12
CA PHE A 14 10.48 -10.71 -6.99
C PHE A 14 9.92 -10.63 -5.56
N PRO A 15 10.66 -11.05 -4.49
CA PRO A 15 10.16 -10.97 -3.12
C PRO A 15 9.76 -9.55 -2.68
N ILE A 16 10.38 -8.51 -3.24
CA ILE A 16 10.01 -7.12 -2.94
C ILE A 16 8.57 -6.85 -3.39
N VAL A 17 8.30 -7.12 -4.67
CA VAL A 17 6.98 -6.84 -5.28
C VAL A 17 5.91 -7.69 -4.59
N ALA A 18 6.20 -8.98 -4.37
CA ALA A 18 5.29 -9.86 -3.65
C ALA A 18 4.93 -9.34 -2.25
N GLY A 19 5.90 -8.80 -1.50
CA GLY A 19 5.65 -8.23 -0.18
C GLY A 19 4.67 -7.05 -0.18
N PHE A 20 4.79 -6.14 -1.16
CA PHE A 20 3.85 -5.03 -1.33
C PHE A 20 2.44 -5.51 -1.69
N PHE A 21 2.32 -6.51 -2.57
CA PHE A 21 1.01 -7.05 -2.98
C PHE A 21 0.32 -7.88 -1.89
N ILE A 22 1.09 -8.64 -1.09
CA ILE A 22 0.53 -9.36 0.06
C ILE A 22 0.02 -8.35 1.10
N THR A 23 0.79 -7.29 1.36
CA THR A 23 0.39 -6.25 2.31
C THR A 23 -0.80 -5.43 1.81
N SER A 24 -0.87 -5.16 0.50
CA SER A 24 -2.05 -4.50 -0.07
C SER A 24 -3.29 -5.38 0.08
N ALA A 25 -3.21 -6.68 -0.23
CA ALA A 25 -4.32 -7.62 -0.03
C ALA A 25 -4.80 -7.63 1.42
N PHE A 26 -3.87 -7.56 2.39
CA PHE A 26 -4.19 -7.43 3.80
C PHE A 26 -4.97 -6.14 4.12
N PHE A 27 -4.54 -4.99 3.61
CA PHE A 27 -5.29 -3.73 3.78
C PHE A 27 -6.64 -3.75 3.05
N GLY A 28 -6.73 -4.40 1.89
CA GLY A 28 -8.00 -4.61 1.18
C GLY A 28 -9.00 -5.43 2.01
N LEU A 29 -8.51 -6.46 2.71
CA LEU A 29 -9.32 -7.27 3.64
C LEU A 29 -9.75 -6.45 4.86
N ILE A 30 -8.86 -5.65 5.46
CA ILE A 30 -9.23 -4.71 6.54
C ILE A 30 -10.32 -3.75 6.07
N GLY A 31 -10.17 -3.16 4.89
CA GLY A 31 -11.16 -2.26 4.29
C GLY A 31 -12.51 -2.95 4.09
N ALA A 32 -12.53 -4.21 3.65
CA ALA A 32 -13.75 -4.98 3.47
C ALA A 32 -14.45 -5.29 4.81
N ILE A 33 -13.70 -5.66 5.84
CA ILE A 33 -14.24 -5.87 7.20
C ILE A 33 -14.84 -4.57 7.74
N LEU A 34 -14.14 -3.45 7.55
CA LEU A 34 -14.60 -2.14 7.99
C LEU A 34 -15.88 -1.71 7.25
N ALA A 35 -15.99 -2.00 5.95
CA ALA A 35 -17.19 -1.76 5.16
C ALA A 35 -18.37 -2.58 5.68
N LEU A 36 -18.14 -3.88 5.98
CA LEU A 36 -19.18 -4.76 6.51
C LEU A 36 -19.64 -4.30 7.90
N TYR A 37 -18.72 -3.86 8.75
CA TYR A 37 -19.04 -3.25 10.04
C TYR A 37 -19.91 -1.99 9.87
N SER A 38 -19.57 -1.11 8.91
CA SER A 38 -20.37 0.07 8.56
C SER A 38 -21.82 -0.29 8.20
N SER A 39 -21.99 -1.33 7.39
CA SER A 39 -23.31 -1.77 6.93
C SER A 39 -24.19 -2.34 8.06
N VAL A 40 -23.60 -3.02 9.05
CA VAL A 40 -24.34 -3.63 10.16
C VAL A 40 -24.60 -2.63 11.30
N SER A 41 -23.64 -1.77 11.60
CA SER A 41 -23.75 -0.79 12.70
C SER A 41 -24.58 0.45 12.36
N GLY A 42 -24.90 0.66 11.08
CA GLY A 42 -25.60 1.85 10.59
C GLY A 42 -24.75 3.14 10.61
N GLY A 43 -23.49 3.06 11.01
CA GLY A 43 -22.55 4.18 10.99
C GLY A 43 -21.87 4.32 9.63
N PHE A 44 -21.66 5.55 9.16
CA PHE A 44 -20.90 5.83 7.93
C PHE A 44 -19.41 6.06 8.24
N VAL A 45 -18.58 5.04 8.08
CA VAL A 45 -17.10 5.13 8.24
C VAL A 45 -16.39 5.44 6.91
N LEU A 46 -17.01 6.27 6.07
CA LEU A 46 -16.55 6.61 4.72
C LEU A 46 -15.11 7.14 4.71
N ARG A 47 -14.75 7.98 5.67
CA ARG A 47 -13.41 8.57 5.76
C ARG A 47 -12.37 7.50 6.01
N GLU A 48 -12.58 6.64 6.98
CA GLU A 48 -11.67 5.57 7.36
C GLU A 48 -11.52 4.56 6.20
N LEU A 49 -12.63 4.27 5.50
CA LEU A 49 -12.65 3.40 4.33
C LEU A 49 -11.81 3.96 3.18
N VAL A 50 -12.01 5.24 2.84
CA VAL A 50 -11.29 5.90 1.74
C VAL A 50 -9.79 5.87 1.99
N HIS A 51 -9.32 6.17 3.20
CA HIS A 51 -7.89 6.18 3.49
C HIS A 51 -7.30 4.76 3.54
N THR A 52 -8.05 3.78 4.04
CA THR A 52 -7.62 2.37 4.03
C THR A 52 -7.43 1.87 2.60
N TYR A 53 -8.37 2.16 1.70
CA TYR A 53 -8.25 1.74 0.30
C TYR A 53 -7.24 2.56 -0.51
N THR A 54 -7.18 3.88 -0.32
CA THR A 54 -6.25 4.71 -1.11
C THR A 54 -4.81 4.57 -0.67
N LEU A 55 -4.52 4.65 0.63
CA LEU A 55 -3.15 4.55 1.15
C LEU A 55 -2.72 3.09 1.35
N GLY A 56 -3.56 2.29 1.99
CA GLY A 56 -3.24 0.91 2.36
C GLY A 56 -3.28 -0.08 1.19
N PHE A 57 -4.29 0.02 0.33
CA PHE A 57 -4.43 -0.88 -0.83
C PHE A 57 -3.76 -0.30 -2.08
N LEU A 58 -4.28 0.80 -2.63
CA LEU A 58 -3.82 1.36 -3.90
C LEU A 58 -2.37 1.85 -3.82
N GLY A 59 -2.01 2.56 -2.76
CA GLY A 59 -0.63 3.01 -2.53
C GLY A 59 0.36 1.84 -2.53
N MET A 60 0.10 0.80 -1.76
CA MET A 60 0.97 -0.39 -1.72
C MET A 60 1.09 -1.10 -3.07
N VAL A 61 -0.02 -1.26 -3.81
CA VAL A 61 0.00 -1.83 -5.17
C VAL A 61 0.82 -0.95 -6.12
N MET A 62 0.59 0.36 -6.11
CA MET A 62 1.29 1.30 -6.98
C MET A 62 2.80 1.28 -6.72
N PHE A 63 3.24 1.36 -5.46
CA PHE A 63 4.66 1.31 -5.13
C PHE A 63 5.29 -0.05 -5.46
N GLY A 64 4.60 -1.16 -5.19
CA GLY A 64 5.05 -2.49 -5.60
C GLY A 64 5.22 -2.60 -7.13
N ALA A 65 4.26 -2.10 -7.90
CA ALA A 65 4.31 -2.08 -9.35
C ALA A 65 5.39 -1.14 -9.89
N LEU A 66 5.62 0.03 -9.26
CA LEU A 66 6.70 0.95 -9.62
C LEU A 66 8.06 0.30 -9.43
N PHE A 67 8.28 -0.42 -8.34
CA PHE A 67 9.52 -1.18 -8.14
C PHE A 67 9.76 -2.19 -9.25
N GLN A 68 8.71 -2.79 -9.81
CA GLN A 68 8.78 -3.71 -10.93
C GLN A 68 8.99 -3.03 -12.28
N MET A 69 8.24 -1.96 -12.57
CA MET A 69 8.16 -1.34 -13.89
C MET A 69 9.24 -0.29 -14.13
N LEU A 70 9.76 0.37 -13.09
CA LEU A 70 10.79 1.40 -13.22
C LEU A 70 12.10 0.83 -13.83
N PRO A 71 12.60 -0.36 -13.43
CA PRO A 71 13.74 -0.99 -14.09
C PRO A 71 13.39 -1.51 -15.50
N VAL A 72 12.18 -2.04 -15.69
CA VAL A 72 11.78 -2.73 -16.92
C VAL A 72 11.49 -1.76 -18.08
N VAL A 73 10.79 -0.66 -17.81
CA VAL A 73 10.33 0.28 -18.85
C VAL A 73 11.29 1.45 -18.99
N ALA A 74 11.76 2.01 -17.88
CA ALA A 74 12.59 3.22 -17.88
C ALA A 74 14.09 2.94 -17.84
N GLY A 75 14.51 1.66 -17.74
CA GLY A 75 15.93 1.29 -17.63
C GLY A 75 16.61 1.84 -16.37
N ALA A 76 15.84 2.23 -15.35
CA ALA A 76 16.36 2.90 -14.18
C ALA A 76 17.13 1.93 -13.28
N ILE A 77 18.36 2.30 -12.90
CA ILE A 77 19.19 1.50 -12.00
C ILE A 77 18.91 1.92 -10.55
N ILE A 78 18.27 1.04 -9.78
CA ILE A 78 17.98 1.28 -8.36
C ILE A 78 19.15 0.76 -7.53
N GLY A 79 20.00 1.65 -7.01
CA GLY A 79 21.02 1.28 -6.03
C GLY A 79 20.39 0.77 -4.72
N ARG A 80 20.84 -0.41 -4.24
CA ARG A 80 20.35 -1.11 -3.01
C ARG A 80 18.81 -1.26 -2.99
N PRO A 81 18.20 -2.00 -3.94
CA PRO A 81 16.75 -2.06 -4.13
C PRO A 81 15.99 -2.59 -2.90
N LEU A 82 16.56 -3.59 -2.21
CA LEU A 82 15.98 -4.18 -0.99
C LEU A 82 15.81 -3.15 0.13
N LEU A 83 16.82 -2.30 0.38
CA LEU A 83 16.77 -1.31 1.45
C LEU A 83 15.73 -0.23 1.16
N LYS A 84 15.71 0.29 -0.07
CA LYS A 84 14.76 1.33 -0.48
C LYS A 84 13.32 0.82 -0.45
N ALA A 85 13.11 -0.41 -0.92
CA ALA A 85 11.81 -1.06 -0.84
C ALA A 85 11.37 -1.27 0.61
N ALA A 86 12.24 -1.78 1.47
CA ALA A 86 11.93 -1.97 2.89
C ALA A 86 11.57 -0.66 3.59
N LEU A 87 12.33 0.43 3.34
CA LEU A 87 12.04 1.75 3.90
C LEU A 87 10.69 2.30 3.43
N LEU A 88 10.41 2.23 2.12
CA LEU A 88 9.13 2.68 1.57
C LEU A 88 7.98 1.83 2.10
N HIS A 89 8.15 0.52 2.14
CA HIS A 89 7.14 -0.40 2.65
C HIS A 89 6.84 -0.13 4.12
N ALA A 90 7.87 -0.02 4.96
CA ALA A 90 7.71 0.29 6.37
C ALA A 90 7.07 1.67 6.60
N SER A 91 7.51 2.70 5.86
CA SER A 91 6.94 4.04 5.97
C SER A 91 5.48 4.09 5.56
N LEU A 92 5.09 3.42 4.46
CA LEU A 92 3.70 3.34 4.01
C LEU A 92 2.84 2.52 4.97
N PHE A 93 3.36 1.41 5.47
CA PHE A 93 2.65 0.53 6.39
C PHE A 93 2.36 1.25 7.71
N VAL A 94 3.40 1.81 8.34
CA VAL A 94 3.27 2.55 9.61
C VAL A 94 2.46 3.83 9.43
N GLY A 95 2.67 4.56 8.32
CA GLY A 95 1.92 5.78 8.01
C GLY A 95 0.43 5.50 7.83
N THR A 96 0.08 4.45 7.08
CA THR A 96 -1.33 4.07 6.86
C THR A 96 -1.99 3.65 8.16
N LEU A 97 -1.33 2.80 8.97
CA LEU A 97 -1.88 2.39 10.27
C LEU A 97 -2.12 3.61 11.17
N THR A 98 -1.11 4.47 11.32
CA THR A 98 -1.21 5.67 12.17
C THR A 98 -2.34 6.59 11.69
N PHE A 99 -2.48 6.76 10.38
CA PHE A 99 -3.54 7.59 9.80
C PHE A 99 -4.94 7.00 10.05
N VAL A 100 -5.13 5.69 9.83
CA VAL A 100 -6.42 5.02 10.05
C VAL A 100 -6.80 5.06 11.53
N PHE A 101 -5.87 4.74 12.44
CA PHE A 101 -6.12 4.85 13.88
C PHE A 101 -6.45 6.28 14.31
N GLY A 102 -5.72 7.27 13.77
CA GLY A 102 -5.99 8.68 14.03
C GLY A 102 -7.37 9.13 13.56
N SER A 103 -7.82 8.70 12.38
CA SER A 103 -9.17 9.01 11.88
C SER A 103 -10.26 8.42 12.76
N ILE A 104 -10.09 7.17 13.20
CA ILE A 104 -11.05 6.50 14.10
C ILE A 104 -11.09 7.22 15.45
N TYR A 105 -9.93 7.55 16.04
CA TYR A 105 -9.86 8.24 17.32
C TYR A 105 -10.54 9.61 17.24
N LEU A 106 -10.22 10.41 16.22
CA LEU A 106 -10.83 11.71 16.01
C LEU A 106 -12.35 11.60 15.78
N GLY A 107 -12.80 10.60 15.03
CA GLY A 107 -14.22 10.31 14.82
C GLY A 107 -14.97 10.03 16.12
N ASN A 108 -14.39 9.22 17.02
CA ASN A 108 -14.98 8.92 18.33
C ASN A 108 -15.02 10.14 19.25
N VAL A 109 -13.96 10.96 19.26
CA VAL A 109 -13.91 12.19 20.08
C VAL A 109 -15.00 13.17 19.64
N LEU A 110 -15.19 13.35 18.33
CA LEU A 110 -16.24 14.22 17.80
C LEU A 110 -17.65 13.69 18.08
N ALA A 111 -17.83 12.37 18.11
CA ALA A 111 -19.12 11.73 18.37
C ALA A 111 -19.49 11.67 19.87
N GLY A 112 -18.50 11.55 20.77
CA GLY A 112 -18.70 11.46 22.23
C GLY A 112 -18.69 12.80 22.98
N GLY A 113 -18.43 13.92 22.28
CA GLY A 113 -18.36 15.27 22.85
C GLY A 113 -19.67 16.08 22.77
N GLY A 114 -20.81 15.43 22.54
CA GLY A 114 -22.15 16.07 22.45
C GLY A 114 -23.07 15.67 23.59
#